data_AF-A0A9E6UN30-F1
#
_entry.id   AF-A0A9E6UN30-F1
#
_cell.length_a   1.000
_cell.length_b   1.000
_cell.length_c   1.000
_cell.angle_alpha   90.00
_cell.angle_beta   90.00
_cell.angle_gamma   90.00
#
_symmetry.space_group_name_H-M   'P 1'
#
loop_
_entity.id
_entity.type
_entity.pdbx_description
1 polymer ?
#
loop_
_entity_poly.entity_id
_entity_poly.type
_entity_poly.pdbx_seq_one_letter_code
_entity_poly.pdbx_strand_id
1 'polypeptide(L)'
;MSLLAALLAAVPRRIARLGDGVGGLVRVFHGESPETDVQPVTPFEVPSAPLDVLVFGALPAGTDPNRLAEHWARHLAADATVIFGLPNPRFGPALVDVIRGGSPPDAWVSAERLEAAWRAVGFTGIEWRQDPTAEDGGLGEALAPLAGSLGVVPARLAEETKAPWLVLRARRVPAARRLVQSMTLAPVGAVNDVRVHEPAALIQTVPGWRIRTAEKRVDLGIARPDEAKILVWQRPVMRRQTEIQSLKTLIQRGYLVITEFDDHPMRWPDIEGNGYLSYTGVHAVQTSTPELADLFRQWNPEVRAFANAIAHLPPPPVPRDRREVVLFFGALNREEDWRPLMPALNTALMQLGPTVRVDVLHDRVFFDSLTTTHKRFTPLAPAAVYRQHLADADIAFLPLADTLFNRMKSDLKFIEAAAHGAVALASPVVYAASLQDGVTGVLFRDAGEMAERLISLVANQAQRQAIATAAWRMIRQSRLACLQTADRIAWYESLLSRQAQLTDAIRGRVPELAG
;
A
#
# COMPACT_ATOMS: atom_id res chain seq x y z
N MET A 1 1.74 -8.19 3.42
CA MET A 1 0.40 -7.62 3.26
C MET A 1 -0.60 -8.72 2.93
N SER A 2 -1.79 -8.67 3.53
CA SER A 2 -2.84 -9.67 3.37
C SER A 2 -3.53 -9.59 2.00
N LEU A 3 -3.48 -10.68 1.22
CA LEU A 3 -4.28 -10.87 0.00
C LEU A 3 -5.79 -10.70 0.25
N LEU A 4 -6.20 -10.86 1.52
CA LEU A 4 -7.57 -10.76 1.98
C LEU A 4 -7.98 -9.32 2.31
N ALA A 5 -7.09 -8.50 2.89
CA ALA A 5 -7.40 -7.12 3.23
C ALA A 5 -7.81 -6.30 1.99
N ALA A 6 -7.17 -6.52 0.84
CA ALA A 6 -7.58 -5.91 -0.43
C ALA A 6 -8.80 -6.58 -1.10
N LEU A 7 -9.18 -7.80 -0.69
CA LEU A 7 -10.43 -8.45 -1.13
C LEU A 7 -11.67 -8.00 -0.36
N LEU A 8 -11.49 -7.50 0.86
CA LEU A 8 -12.56 -7.20 1.83
C LEU A 8 -13.01 -5.74 1.83
N ALA A 9 -12.33 -4.87 1.08
CA ALA A 9 -12.43 -3.42 1.20
C ALA A 9 -13.73 -2.75 0.75
N ALA A 10 -14.78 -3.46 0.34
CA ALA A 10 -15.88 -2.84 -0.41
C ALA A 10 -17.29 -2.92 0.21
N VAL A 11 -17.58 -3.92 1.05
CA VAL A 11 -18.94 -4.19 1.57
C VAL A 11 -18.80 -4.97 2.88
N PRO A 12 -19.69 -4.81 3.88
CA PRO A 12 -19.81 -5.80 4.95
C PRO A 12 -20.03 -7.19 4.33
N ARG A 13 -18.99 -8.01 4.36
CA ARG A 13 -18.99 -9.36 3.80
C ARG A 13 -19.04 -10.35 4.96
N ARG A 14 -19.92 -11.34 4.88
CA ARG A 14 -19.93 -12.49 5.79
C ARG A 14 -18.79 -13.41 5.40
N ILE A 15 -17.80 -13.52 6.29
CA ILE A 15 -16.56 -14.26 6.06
C ILE A 15 -16.54 -15.44 7.02
N ALA A 16 -16.37 -16.64 6.46
CA ALA A 16 -16.13 -17.82 7.26
C ALA A 16 -14.74 -18.40 6.99
N ARG A 17 -14.14 -18.99 8.02
CA ARG A 17 -12.84 -19.65 7.92
C ARG A 17 -12.94 -21.11 8.36
N LEU A 18 -12.45 -22.01 7.51
CA LEU A 18 -12.39 -23.45 7.77
C LEU A 18 -10.93 -23.90 7.94
N GLY A 19 -10.62 -24.49 9.09
CA GLY A 19 -9.31 -25.09 9.41
C GLY A 19 -8.28 -24.16 10.08
N ASP A 20 -7.25 -24.80 10.65
CA ASP A 20 -6.14 -24.12 11.31
C ASP A 20 -5.21 -23.43 10.32
N GLY A 21 -4.50 -22.46 10.87
CA GLY A 21 -3.92 -21.41 10.09
C GLY A 21 -2.64 -21.81 9.40
N VAL A 22 -2.66 -21.74 8.07
CA VAL A 22 -1.46 -21.62 7.26
C VAL A 22 -0.63 -20.44 7.78
N GLY A 23 0.53 -20.69 8.38
CA GLY A 23 1.29 -19.74 9.20
C GLY A 23 1.67 -18.41 8.54
N GLY A 24 1.58 -18.29 7.22
CA GLY A 24 1.71 -17.03 6.47
C GLY A 24 0.38 -16.36 6.13
N LEU A 25 -0.61 -17.14 5.68
CA LEU A 25 -1.97 -16.67 5.41
C LEU A 25 -2.71 -16.26 6.69
N VAL A 26 -2.28 -16.70 7.86
CA VAL A 26 -2.97 -16.46 9.14
C VAL A 26 -2.40 -15.31 9.97
N ARG A 27 -1.17 -14.87 9.71
CA ARG A 27 -0.79 -13.47 10.06
C ARG A 27 -1.67 -12.45 9.33
N VAL A 28 -2.24 -12.86 8.21
CA VAL A 28 -3.15 -12.13 7.33
C VAL A 28 -4.62 -12.18 7.82
N PHE A 29 -4.98 -13.08 8.75
CA PHE A 29 -6.32 -13.19 9.38
C PHE A 29 -6.38 -12.69 10.83
N HIS A 30 -5.30 -12.78 11.60
CA HIS A 30 -5.33 -12.50 13.05
C HIS A 30 -4.90 -11.08 13.46
N GLY A 31 -4.45 -10.25 12.53
CA GLY A 31 -4.13 -8.85 12.81
C GLY A 31 -4.56 -7.96 11.65
N GLU A 32 -5.08 -6.77 11.98
CA GLU A 32 -5.05 -5.61 11.08
C GLU A 32 -6.20 -5.41 10.07
N SER A 33 -7.42 -5.88 10.35
CA SER A 33 -8.62 -5.16 9.86
C SER A 33 -9.40 -4.58 11.05
N PRO A 34 -9.98 -3.38 10.93
CA PRO A 34 -11.07 -2.98 11.81
C PRO A 34 -12.26 -3.91 11.54
N GLU A 35 -12.66 -4.67 12.57
CA GLU A 35 -13.97 -5.35 12.65
C GLU A 35 -14.46 -6.09 11.38
N THR A 36 -13.67 -7.01 10.84
CA THR A 36 -14.24 -8.09 10.02
C THR A 36 -14.46 -9.30 10.90
N ASP A 37 -15.72 -9.58 11.22
CA ASP A 37 -16.20 -10.81 11.88
C ASP A 37 -15.86 -12.04 11.03
N VAL A 38 -14.60 -12.48 11.07
CA VAL A 38 -14.20 -13.77 10.50
C VAL A 38 -14.65 -14.84 11.48
N GLN A 39 -15.74 -15.51 11.17
CA GLN A 39 -16.26 -16.58 12.02
C GLN A 39 -15.53 -17.90 11.70
N PRO A 40 -14.91 -18.57 12.68
CA PRO A 40 -14.41 -19.92 12.48
C PRO A 40 -15.62 -20.84 12.27
N VAL A 41 -15.57 -21.66 11.23
CA VAL A 41 -16.59 -22.66 10.90
C VAL A 41 -15.96 -24.04 10.77
N THR A 42 -16.73 -25.05 11.10
CA THR A 42 -16.33 -26.45 10.92
C THR A 42 -16.61 -26.94 9.50
N PRO A 43 -15.92 -28.00 9.02
CA PRO A 43 -16.28 -28.65 7.79
C PRO A 43 -17.76 -29.06 7.79
N PHE A 44 -18.48 -28.67 6.74
CA PHE A 44 -19.91 -28.94 6.54
C PHE A 44 -20.87 -28.19 7.47
N GLU A 45 -20.41 -27.16 8.17
CA GLU A 45 -21.29 -26.25 8.88
C GLU A 45 -22.24 -25.53 7.92
N VAL A 46 -23.49 -25.33 8.36
CA VAL A 46 -24.49 -24.58 7.61
C VAL A 46 -24.53 -23.16 8.18
N PRO A 47 -24.06 -22.14 7.44
CA PRO A 47 -24.10 -20.78 7.92
C PRO A 47 -25.56 -20.29 7.97
N SER A 48 -25.86 -19.40 8.91
CA SER A 48 -27.21 -18.82 9.09
C SER A 48 -27.69 -18.01 7.88
N ALA A 49 -26.77 -17.59 7.01
CA ALA A 49 -27.06 -16.92 5.76
C ALA A 49 -25.90 -17.10 4.75
N PRO A 50 -26.11 -16.85 3.44
CA PRO A 50 -25.08 -17.10 2.42
C PRO A 50 -23.78 -16.34 2.67
N LEU A 51 -22.62 -16.95 2.45
CA LEU A 51 -21.32 -16.30 2.66
C LEU A 51 -20.84 -15.58 1.40
N ASP A 52 -20.19 -14.44 1.60
CA ASP A 52 -19.61 -13.64 0.51
C ASP A 52 -18.14 -14.03 0.25
N VAL A 53 -17.45 -14.47 1.31
CA VAL A 53 -16.08 -15.00 1.23
C VAL A 53 -15.97 -16.24 2.11
N LEU A 54 -15.39 -17.30 1.55
CA LEU A 54 -15.03 -18.50 2.29
C LEU A 54 -13.54 -18.76 2.15
N VAL A 55 -12.86 -18.90 3.28
CA VAL A 55 -11.43 -19.15 3.33
C VAL A 55 -11.16 -20.54 3.90
N PHE A 56 -10.46 -21.34 3.10
CA PHE A 56 -9.90 -22.61 3.49
C PHE A 56 -8.44 -22.44 3.90
N GLY A 57 -8.14 -22.78 5.15
CA GLY A 57 -6.79 -23.02 5.63
C GLY A 57 -6.30 -24.41 5.25
N ALA A 58 -5.45 -25.00 6.09
CA ALA A 58 -5.06 -26.39 5.92
C ALA A 58 -6.29 -27.29 6.14
N LEU A 59 -6.69 -28.03 5.11
CA LEU A 59 -7.79 -28.98 5.20
C LEU A 59 -7.35 -30.23 6.00
N PRO A 60 -8.20 -30.80 6.88
CA PRO A 60 -7.92 -32.07 7.52
C PRO A 60 -7.63 -33.18 6.49
N ALA A 61 -6.67 -34.05 6.80
CA ALA A 61 -6.37 -35.21 5.97
C ALA A 61 -7.63 -36.08 5.76
N GLY A 62 -7.86 -36.52 4.52
CA GLY A 62 -9.02 -37.33 4.15
C GLY A 62 -10.30 -36.54 3.80
N THR A 63 -10.25 -35.20 3.81
CA THR A 63 -11.38 -34.37 3.33
C THR A 63 -11.62 -34.60 1.83
N ASP A 64 -12.84 -34.99 1.44
CA ASP A 64 -13.24 -35.13 0.04
C ASP A 64 -13.51 -33.74 -0.61
N PRO A 65 -12.70 -33.30 -1.59
CA PRO A 65 -12.87 -32.01 -2.24
C PRO A 65 -14.22 -31.83 -2.94
N ASN A 66 -14.81 -32.91 -3.48
CA ASN A 66 -16.08 -32.83 -4.20
C ASN A 66 -17.23 -32.56 -3.25
N ARG A 67 -17.35 -33.36 -2.18
CA ARG A 67 -18.35 -33.14 -1.13
C ARG A 67 -18.22 -31.76 -0.49
N LEU A 68 -16.98 -31.31 -0.27
CA LEU A 68 -16.71 -29.99 0.29
C LEU A 68 -17.21 -28.87 -0.64
N ALA A 69 -16.89 -28.96 -1.93
CA ALA A 69 -17.34 -27.99 -2.94
C ALA A 69 -18.87 -27.99 -3.09
N GLU A 70 -19.50 -29.17 -3.16
CA GLU A 70 -20.96 -29.33 -3.24
C GLU A 70 -21.70 -28.76 -2.04
N HIS A 71 -21.15 -28.94 -0.84
CA HIS A 71 -21.69 -28.34 0.38
C HIS A 71 -21.61 -26.82 0.33
N TRP A 72 -20.39 -26.28 0.22
CA TRP A 72 -20.19 -24.85 0.35
C TRP A 72 -20.77 -24.06 -0.82
N ALA A 73 -20.77 -24.58 -2.05
CA ALA A 73 -21.36 -23.90 -3.19
C ALA A 73 -22.85 -23.55 -3.01
N ARG A 74 -23.59 -24.31 -2.19
CA ARG A 74 -25.00 -24.05 -1.84
C ARG A 74 -25.18 -22.93 -0.83
N HIS A 75 -24.13 -22.63 -0.07
CA HIS A 75 -24.14 -21.64 1.02
C HIS A 75 -23.35 -20.38 0.67
N LEU A 76 -22.95 -20.23 -0.60
CA LEU A 76 -22.21 -19.07 -1.10
C LEU A 76 -23.13 -18.15 -1.90
N ALA A 77 -22.93 -16.84 -1.79
CA ALA A 77 -23.56 -15.85 -2.65
C ALA A 77 -23.18 -16.06 -4.14
N ALA A 78 -23.94 -15.47 -5.06
CA ALA A 78 -23.72 -15.64 -6.50
C ALA A 78 -22.36 -15.11 -6.99
N ASP A 79 -21.86 -14.03 -6.37
CA ASP A 79 -20.57 -13.40 -6.62
C ASP A 79 -19.50 -13.78 -5.59
N ALA A 80 -19.77 -14.81 -4.78
CA ALA A 80 -18.90 -15.20 -3.69
C ALA A 80 -17.50 -15.57 -4.18
N THR A 81 -16.52 -15.29 -3.31
CA THR A 81 -15.12 -15.60 -3.55
C THR A 81 -14.66 -16.68 -2.60
N VAL A 82 -14.14 -17.78 -3.13
CA VAL A 82 -13.57 -18.85 -2.32
C VAL A 82 -12.06 -18.79 -2.42
N ILE A 83 -11.36 -18.93 -1.29
CA ILE A 83 -9.91 -18.77 -1.19
C ILE A 83 -9.33 -20.00 -0.51
N PHE A 84 -8.33 -20.61 -1.12
CA PHE A 84 -7.61 -21.73 -0.51
C PHE A 84 -6.17 -21.35 -0.25
N GLY A 85 -5.70 -21.57 0.97
CA GLY A 85 -4.29 -21.58 1.29
C GLY A 85 -3.73 -22.99 1.21
N LEU A 86 -3.14 -23.37 0.08
CA LEU A 86 -2.58 -24.71 -0.08
C LEU A 86 -1.05 -24.64 -0.08
N PRO A 87 -0.34 -25.62 0.53
CA PRO A 87 1.10 -25.75 0.33
C PRO A 87 1.41 -25.80 -1.16
N ASN A 88 2.36 -24.99 -1.62
CA ASN A 88 2.77 -25.01 -3.02
C ASN A 88 3.67 -26.21 -3.28
N PRO A 89 3.24 -27.17 -4.10
CA PRO A 89 4.06 -28.33 -4.38
C PRO A 89 5.36 -28.00 -5.10
N ARG A 90 5.36 -26.93 -5.88
CA ARG A 90 6.50 -26.52 -6.70
C ARG A 90 7.44 -25.57 -5.97
N PHE A 91 7.22 -25.33 -4.67
CA PHE A 91 8.11 -24.48 -3.88
C PHE A 91 9.53 -25.04 -3.84
N GLY A 92 10.53 -24.19 -4.10
CA GLY A 92 11.90 -24.63 -4.34
C GLY A 92 12.50 -25.54 -3.26
N PRO A 93 12.45 -25.17 -1.97
CA PRO A 93 12.89 -26.03 -0.88
C PRO A 93 12.17 -27.39 -0.83
N ALA A 94 10.85 -27.43 -1.10
CA ALA A 94 10.09 -28.68 -1.13
C ALA A 94 10.48 -29.56 -2.33
N LEU A 95 10.68 -28.96 -3.51
CA LEU A 95 11.19 -29.67 -4.69
C LEU A 95 12.58 -30.25 -4.45
N VAL A 96 13.49 -29.49 -3.83
CA VAL A 96 14.84 -29.95 -3.51
C VAL A 96 14.82 -31.13 -2.54
N ASP A 97 13.94 -31.10 -1.54
CA ASP A 97 13.78 -32.21 -0.58
C ASP A 97 13.29 -33.49 -1.28
N VAL A 98 12.32 -33.37 -2.18
CA VAL A 98 11.85 -34.50 -3.01
C VAL A 98 12.96 -35.03 -3.93
N ILE A 99 13.72 -34.15 -4.58
CA ILE A 99 14.87 -34.54 -5.42
C ILE A 99 15.93 -35.30 -4.60
N ARG A 100 16.09 -34.97 -3.32
CA ARG A 100 17.01 -35.66 -2.39
C ARG A 100 16.47 -36.99 -1.85
N GLY A 101 15.30 -37.44 -2.32
CA GLY A 101 14.68 -38.70 -1.91
C GLY A 101 13.65 -38.58 -0.78
N GLY A 102 13.28 -37.35 -0.41
CA GLY A 102 12.13 -37.10 0.47
C GLY A 102 10.79 -37.44 -0.22
N SER A 103 9.75 -37.71 0.57
CA SER A 103 8.41 -37.92 0.03
C SER A 103 7.77 -36.58 -0.36
N PRO A 104 7.02 -36.51 -1.48
CA PRO A 104 6.25 -35.32 -1.79
C PRO A 104 5.19 -35.08 -0.70
N PRO A 105 4.96 -33.83 -0.27
CA PRO A 105 3.86 -33.50 0.62
C PRO A 105 2.51 -34.01 0.09
N ASP A 106 1.67 -34.59 0.95
CA ASP A 106 0.32 -35.07 0.61
C ASP A 106 -0.54 -33.99 -0.09
N ALA A 107 -0.23 -32.71 0.16
CA ALA A 107 -0.89 -31.56 -0.48
C ALA A 107 -0.66 -31.47 -2.00
N TRP A 108 0.39 -32.09 -2.56
CA TRP A 108 0.74 -32.04 -3.99
C TRP A 108 -0.38 -32.56 -4.91
N VAL A 109 -1.24 -33.43 -4.42
CA VAL A 109 -2.32 -34.07 -5.20
C VAL A 109 -3.68 -33.37 -4.95
N SER A 110 -3.73 -32.36 -4.07
CA SER A 110 -5.00 -31.73 -3.66
C SER A 110 -5.39 -30.51 -4.49
N ALA A 111 -4.44 -29.76 -5.04
CA ALA A 111 -4.70 -28.51 -5.77
C ALA A 111 -5.54 -28.70 -7.04
N GLU A 112 -5.15 -29.61 -7.93
CA GLU A 112 -5.85 -29.90 -9.17
C GLU A 112 -7.20 -30.56 -8.92
N ARG A 113 -7.29 -31.45 -7.92
CA ARG A 113 -8.55 -32.09 -7.51
C ARG A 113 -9.54 -31.07 -6.94
N LEU A 114 -9.05 -30.12 -6.17
CA LEU A 114 -9.86 -29.04 -5.61
C LEU A 114 -10.33 -28.10 -6.72
N GLU A 115 -9.44 -27.68 -7.61
CA GLU A 115 -9.81 -26.90 -8.79
C GLU A 115 -10.89 -27.62 -9.62
N ALA A 116 -10.73 -28.92 -9.90
CA ALA A 116 -11.73 -29.72 -10.61
C ALA A 116 -13.07 -29.78 -9.87
N ALA A 117 -13.06 -30.00 -8.54
CA ALA A 117 -14.25 -30.03 -7.70
C ALA A 117 -15.03 -28.71 -7.76
N TRP A 118 -14.33 -27.58 -7.68
CA TRP A 118 -14.96 -26.25 -7.74
C TRP A 118 -15.49 -25.92 -9.14
N ARG A 119 -14.80 -26.35 -10.20
CA ARG A 119 -15.33 -26.26 -11.57
C ARG A 119 -16.62 -27.07 -11.73
N ALA A 120 -16.68 -28.27 -11.17
CA ALA A 120 -17.86 -29.13 -11.25
C ALA A 120 -19.12 -28.49 -10.61
N VAL A 121 -18.95 -27.63 -9.60
CA VAL A 121 -20.05 -26.89 -8.95
C VAL A 121 -20.26 -25.47 -9.53
N GLY A 122 -19.69 -25.19 -10.70
CA GLY A 122 -19.95 -24.00 -11.49
C GLY A 122 -19.04 -22.81 -11.20
N PHE A 123 -17.88 -23.01 -10.55
CA PHE A 123 -16.89 -21.96 -10.36
C PHE A 123 -15.84 -22.01 -11.49
N THR A 124 -15.81 -20.98 -12.33
CA THR A 124 -15.02 -20.95 -13.58
C THR A 124 -13.89 -19.91 -13.54
N GLY A 125 -14.00 -18.88 -12.69
CA GLY A 125 -12.99 -17.83 -12.51
C GLY A 125 -11.89 -18.26 -11.55
N ILE A 126 -11.16 -19.32 -11.88
CA ILE A 126 -10.14 -19.91 -11.02
C ILE A 126 -8.78 -19.27 -11.29
N GLU A 127 -8.23 -18.58 -10.29
CA GLU A 127 -6.93 -17.91 -10.38
C GLU A 127 -5.98 -18.43 -9.31
N TRP A 128 -4.78 -18.83 -9.74
CA TRP A 128 -3.66 -19.13 -8.85
C TRP A 128 -2.84 -17.87 -8.60
N ARG A 129 -2.52 -17.60 -7.33
CA ARG A 129 -1.62 -16.54 -6.89
C ARG A 129 -0.57 -17.11 -5.94
N GLN A 130 0.59 -16.48 -5.93
CA GLN A 130 1.71 -16.81 -5.07
C GLN A 130 1.83 -15.78 -3.94
N ASP A 131 2.39 -16.21 -2.81
CA ASP A 131 2.69 -15.29 -1.71
C ASP A 131 3.69 -14.22 -2.17
N PRO A 132 3.32 -12.92 -2.16
CA PRO A 132 4.19 -11.84 -2.63
C PRO A 132 5.40 -11.58 -1.73
N THR A 133 5.48 -12.22 -0.56
CA THR A 133 6.61 -12.07 0.38
C THR A 133 7.69 -13.13 0.22
N ALA A 134 7.53 -14.05 -0.74
CA ALA A 134 8.42 -15.17 -0.90
C ALA A 134 9.65 -14.83 -1.78
N GLU A 135 10.84 -15.09 -1.25
CA GLU A 135 12.10 -14.90 -1.97
C GLU A 135 12.46 -16.15 -2.79
N ASP A 136 12.94 -15.91 -4.02
CA ASP A 136 13.49 -16.95 -4.87
C ASP A 136 14.92 -17.29 -4.40
N GLY A 137 15.16 -18.55 -4.04
CA GLY A 137 16.51 -19.07 -3.82
C GLY A 137 17.33 -19.29 -5.12
N GLY A 138 16.87 -18.77 -6.26
CA GLY A 138 17.46 -18.93 -7.59
C GLY A 138 17.13 -20.24 -8.29
N LEU A 139 16.27 -21.08 -7.70
CA LEU A 139 15.99 -22.42 -8.22
C LEU A 139 15.22 -22.37 -9.55
N GLY A 140 14.31 -21.41 -9.69
CA GLY A 140 13.54 -21.22 -10.92
C GLY A 140 14.41 -20.97 -12.14
N GLU A 141 15.42 -20.12 -11.99
CA GLU A 141 16.43 -19.84 -13.02
C GLU A 141 17.33 -21.05 -13.27
N ALA A 142 17.76 -21.75 -12.21
CA ALA A 142 18.56 -22.96 -12.33
C ALA A 142 17.84 -24.10 -13.08
N LEU A 143 16.51 -24.19 -12.95
CA LEU A 143 15.67 -25.17 -13.63
C LEU A 143 15.21 -24.72 -15.03
N ALA A 144 15.42 -23.46 -15.42
CA ALA A 144 14.97 -22.92 -16.70
C ALA A 144 15.46 -23.73 -17.92
N PRO A 145 16.70 -24.26 -17.97
CA PRO A 145 17.15 -25.10 -19.09
C PRO A 145 16.37 -26.42 -19.22
N LEU A 146 15.78 -26.92 -18.14
CA LEU A 146 15.01 -28.18 -18.10
C LEU A 146 13.53 -27.97 -18.42
N ALA A 147 13.04 -26.73 -18.38
CA ALA A 147 11.63 -26.41 -18.54
C ALA A 147 11.04 -26.94 -19.87
N GLY A 148 11.81 -26.83 -20.96
CA GLY A 148 11.42 -27.38 -22.27
C GLY A 148 11.25 -28.90 -22.26
N SER A 149 12.13 -29.62 -21.58
CA SER A 149 12.05 -31.09 -21.42
C SER A 149 10.91 -31.53 -20.49
N LEU A 150 10.53 -30.66 -19.54
CA LEU A 150 9.42 -30.90 -18.61
C LEU A 150 8.05 -30.49 -19.18
N GLY A 151 8.01 -29.90 -20.39
CA GLY A 151 6.77 -29.38 -20.97
C GLY A 151 6.19 -28.17 -20.21
N VAL A 152 7.03 -27.46 -19.45
CA VAL A 152 6.64 -26.30 -18.64
C VAL A 152 7.22 -25.03 -19.26
N VAL A 153 6.46 -23.93 -19.21
CA VAL A 153 6.98 -22.63 -19.65
C VAL A 153 8.02 -22.15 -18.63
N PRO A 154 9.27 -21.81 -19.02
CA PRO A 154 10.34 -21.43 -18.08
C PRO A 154 9.94 -20.31 -17.12
N ALA A 155 9.29 -19.26 -17.64
CA ALA A 155 8.79 -18.15 -16.82
C ALA A 155 7.72 -18.57 -15.80
N ARG A 156 6.91 -19.59 -16.13
CA ARG A 156 5.91 -20.15 -15.22
C ARG A 156 6.58 -21.00 -14.13
N LEU A 157 7.56 -21.81 -14.50
CA LEU A 157 8.35 -22.62 -13.56
C LEU A 157 9.08 -21.72 -12.56
N ALA A 158 9.73 -20.66 -13.05
CA ALA A 158 10.48 -19.74 -12.21
C ALA A 158 9.58 -18.98 -11.22
N GLU A 159 8.35 -18.63 -11.61
CA GLU A 159 7.39 -18.09 -10.66
C GLU A 159 6.96 -19.16 -9.66
N GLU A 160 6.51 -20.33 -10.12
CA GLU A 160 6.00 -21.44 -9.27
C GLU A 160 6.98 -21.94 -8.21
N THR A 161 8.28 -21.69 -8.35
CA THR A 161 9.29 -22.06 -7.36
C THR A 161 9.41 -21.10 -6.18
N LYS A 162 8.86 -19.89 -6.27
CA LYS A 162 9.12 -18.81 -5.29
C LYS A 162 8.29 -18.91 -4.03
N ALA A 163 7.00 -19.24 -4.15
CA ALA A 163 6.09 -19.17 -3.01
C ALA A 163 5.87 -20.52 -2.31
N PRO A 164 5.89 -20.59 -0.96
CA PRO A 164 5.57 -21.81 -0.22
C PRO A 164 4.07 -22.14 -0.20
N TRP A 165 3.22 -21.20 -0.61
CA TRP A 165 1.77 -21.36 -0.63
C TRP A 165 1.19 -20.91 -1.96
N LEU A 166 0.21 -21.67 -2.43
CA LEU A 166 -0.65 -21.31 -3.53
C LEU A 166 -1.96 -20.79 -2.97
N VAL A 167 -2.40 -19.65 -3.50
CA VAL A 167 -3.75 -19.16 -3.27
C VAL A 167 -4.61 -19.46 -4.46
N LEU A 168 -5.55 -20.38 -4.29
CA LEU A 168 -6.61 -20.64 -5.26
C LEU A 168 -7.76 -19.70 -4.97
N ARG A 169 -8.20 -18.95 -5.97
CA ARG A 169 -9.44 -18.17 -5.86
C ARG A 169 -10.46 -18.61 -6.89
N ALA A 170 -11.65 -18.99 -6.44
CA ALA A 170 -12.73 -19.44 -7.31
C ALA A 170 -13.91 -18.46 -7.29
N ARG A 171 -14.51 -18.22 -8.46
CA ARG A 171 -15.76 -17.46 -8.64
C ARG A 171 -16.68 -18.12 -9.67
N ARG A 172 -18.00 -17.92 -9.55
CA ARG A 172 -18.99 -18.39 -10.54
C ARG A 172 -18.84 -17.70 -11.90
N VAL A 173 -18.59 -16.39 -11.88
CA VAL A 173 -18.37 -15.56 -13.08
C VAL A 173 -16.90 -15.15 -13.17
N PRO A 174 -16.22 -15.34 -14.31
CA PRO A 174 -14.86 -14.82 -14.51
C PRO A 174 -14.82 -13.31 -14.37
N ALA A 175 -13.78 -12.78 -13.72
CA ALA A 175 -13.57 -11.35 -13.66
C ALA A 175 -13.08 -10.83 -15.02
N ALA A 176 -13.63 -9.70 -15.47
CA ALA A 176 -13.07 -8.99 -16.62
C ALA A 176 -11.59 -8.64 -16.36
N ARG A 177 -10.78 -8.60 -17.42
CA ARG A 177 -9.34 -8.45 -17.28
C ARG A 177 -8.91 -7.00 -17.46
N ARG A 178 -8.06 -6.55 -16.56
CA ARG A 178 -7.49 -5.20 -16.50
C ARG A 178 -5.98 -5.32 -16.36
N LEU A 179 -5.27 -4.54 -17.14
CA LEU A 179 -3.85 -4.30 -16.96
C LEU A 179 -3.65 -2.87 -16.45
N VAL A 180 -3.05 -2.72 -15.28
CA VAL A 180 -2.52 -1.43 -14.83
C VAL A 180 -1.01 -1.45 -14.95
N GLN A 181 -0.47 -0.49 -15.66
CA GLN A 181 0.96 -0.25 -15.74
C GLN A 181 1.27 1.04 -14.99
N SER A 182 2.22 1.00 -14.07
CA SER A 182 2.62 2.17 -13.29
C SER A 182 4.04 2.58 -13.69
N MET A 183 4.21 3.84 -14.08
CA MET A 183 5.51 4.46 -14.33
C MET A 183 5.91 5.27 -13.10
N THR A 184 7.00 4.88 -12.43
CA THR A 184 7.48 5.57 -11.22
C THR A 184 8.68 6.46 -11.51
N LEU A 185 8.94 7.39 -10.59
CA LEU A 185 10.21 8.11 -10.52
C LEU A 185 11.35 7.17 -10.13
N ALA A 186 12.59 7.63 -10.33
CA ALA A 186 13.75 6.95 -9.74
C ALA A 186 13.59 6.88 -8.21
N PRO A 187 13.91 5.74 -7.58
CA PRO A 187 13.67 5.55 -6.16
C PRO A 187 14.53 6.52 -5.33
N VAL A 188 13.89 7.36 -4.53
CA VAL A 188 14.50 8.20 -3.51
C VAL A 188 13.75 7.94 -2.19
N GLY A 189 14.39 7.26 -1.24
CA GLY A 189 13.72 6.83 -0.01
C GLY A 189 12.49 5.97 -0.30
N ALA A 190 11.37 6.27 0.38
CA ALA A 190 10.08 5.58 0.23
C ALA A 190 9.08 6.33 -0.67
N VAL A 191 9.52 7.32 -1.47
CA VAL A 191 8.62 8.26 -2.18
C VAL A 191 7.63 7.57 -3.11
N ASN A 192 8.01 6.43 -3.69
CA ASN A 192 7.15 5.68 -4.61
C ASN A 192 6.16 4.73 -3.90
N ASP A 193 6.44 4.38 -2.65
CA ASP A 193 5.79 3.26 -1.97
C ASP A 193 4.31 3.58 -1.73
N VAL A 194 4.04 4.61 -0.95
CA VAL A 194 2.68 4.97 -0.48
C VAL A 194 1.73 5.33 -1.64
N ARG A 195 2.24 5.99 -2.68
CA ARG A 195 1.40 6.49 -3.80
C ARG A 195 1.20 5.48 -4.92
N VAL A 196 2.17 4.60 -5.15
CA VAL A 196 2.16 3.71 -6.32
C VAL A 196 2.31 2.25 -5.93
N HIS A 197 3.40 1.86 -5.26
CA HIS A 197 3.69 0.44 -5.04
C HIS A 197 2.70 -0.23 -4.08
N GLU A 198 2.34 0.42 -2.97
CA GLU A 198 1.42 -0.13 -1.98
C GLU A 198 -0.02 -0.26 -2.54
N PRO A 199 -0.63 0.78 -3.16
CA PRO A 199 -1.91 0.62 -3.84
C PRO A 199 -1.87 -0.41 -4.98
N ALA A 200 -0.79 -0.44 -5.77
CA ALA A 200 -0.61 -1.43 -6.83
C ALA A 200 -0.61 -2.86 -6.29
N ALA A 201 0.16 -3.12 -5.23
CA ALA A 201 0.23 -4.43 -4.59
C ALA A 201 -1.14 -4.87 -4.08
N LEU A 202 -1.93 -3.94 -3.51
CA LEU A 202 -3.30 -4.19 -3.06
C LEU A 202 -4.26 -4.48 -4.21
N ILE A 203 -4.28 -3.67 -5.27
CA ILE A 203 -5.15 -3.91 -6.43
C ILE A 203 -4.80 -5.23 -7.11
N GLN A 204 -3.52 -5.61 -7.18
CA GLN A 204 -3.07 -6.88 -7.75
C GLN A 204 -3.66 -8.10 -7.02
N THR A 205 -4.09 -7.94 -5.76
CA THR A 205 -4.76 -9.02 -5.03
C THR A 205 -6.21 -9.18 -5.43
N VAL A 206 -6.79 -8.34 -6.30
CA VAL A 206 -8.18 -8.43 -6.76
C VAL A 206 -8.26 -9.18 -8.11
N PRO A 207 -9.22 -10.10 -8.32
CA PRO A 207 -9.32 -10.87 -9.56
C PRO A 207 -9.54 -10.03 -10.79
N GLY A 208 -8.97 -10.47 -11.90
CA GLY A 208 -9.00 -9.71 -13.14
C GLY A 208 -8.05 -8.51 -13.18
N TRP A 209 -7.36 -8.15 -12.09
CA TRP A 209 -6.39 -7.05 -12.08
C TRP A 209 -4.97 -7.57 -12.15
N ARG A 210 -4.27 -7.19 -13.22
CA ARG A 210 -2.85 -7.45 -13.41
C ARG A 210 -2.09 -6.14 -13.33
N ILE A 211 -1.10 -6.07 -12.45
CA ILE A 211 -0.32 -4.85 -12.24
C ILE A 211 1.13 -5.06 -12.68
N ARG A 212 1.73 -4.05 -13.30
CA ARG A 212 3.15 -4.00 -13.65
C ARG A 212 3.69 -2.62 -13.34
N THR A 213 4.70 -2.55 -12.49
CA THR A 213 5.35 -1.27 -12.16
C THR A 213 6.75 -1.28 -12.73
N ALA A 214 7.15 -0.17 -13.35
CA ALA A 214 8.49 0.00 -13.88
C ALA A 214 8.96 1.46 -13.71
N GLU A 215 10.27 1.62 -13.52
CA GLU A 215 10.88 2.93 -13.43
C GLU A 215 10.94 3.57 -14.84
N LYS A 216 10.47 4.82 -14.96
CA LYS A 216 10.56 5.69 -16.16
C LYS A 216 9.88 5.20 -17.44
N ARG A 217 9.78 3.91 -17.71
CA ARG A 217 9.22 3.33 -18.94
C ARG A 217 8.53 2.01 -18.68
N VAL A 218 7.49 1.75 -19.46
CA VAL A 218 6.74 0.48 -19.44
C VAL A 218 6.73 -0.13 -20.83
N ASP A 219 6.74 -1.47 -20.91
CA ASP A 219 6.54 -2.19 -22.16
C ASP A 219 5.05 -2.26 -22.50
N LEU A 220 4.65 -1.61 -23.59
CA LEU A 220 3.26 -1.58 -24.07
C LEU A 220 2.86 -2.84 -24.85
N GLY A 221 3.79 -3.78 -25.10
CA GLY A 221 3.55 -5.04 -25.79
C GLY A 221 3.02 -6.18 -24.92
N ILE A 222 3.03 -6.00 -23.58
CA ILE A 222 2.63 -7.06 -22.64
C ILE A 222 1.11 -7.18 -22.45
N ALA A 223 0.33 -6.27 -23.03
CA ALA A 223 -1.12 -6.26 -22.87
C ALA A 223 -1.78 -7.40 -23.65
N ARG A 224 -2.78 -8.04 -23.04
CA ARG A 224 -3.56 -9.09 -23.69
C ARG A 224 -4.72 -8.47 -24.48
N PRO A 225 -5.20 -9.11 -25.55
CA PRO A 225 -6.27 -8.56 -26.38
C PRO A 225 -7.57 -8.25 -25.62
N ASP A 226 -7.87 -9.01 -24.56
CA ASP A 226 -9.09 -8.89 -23.74
C ASP A 226 -8.93 -8.01 -22.49
N GLU A 227 -7.80 -7.34 -22.33
CA GLU A 227 -7.53 -6.47 -21.18
C GLU A 227 -7.91 -5.01 -21.45
N ALA A 228 -8.69 -4.42 -20.54
CA ALA A 228 -8.76 -2.97 -20.41
C ALA A 228 -7.45 -2.44 -19.82
N LYS A 229 -6.93 -1.33 -20.34
CA LYS A 229 -5.56 -0.88 -20.07
C LYS A 229 -5.55 0.47 -19.36
N ILE A 230 -4.87 0.54 -18.23
CA ILE A 230 -4.65 1.76 -17.45
C ILE A 230 -3.15 2.00 -17.34
N LEU A 231 -2.71 3.24 -17.58
CA LEU A 231 -1.38 3.71 -17.24
C LEU A 231 -1.48 4.71 -16.09
N VAL A 232 -0.81 4.45 -14.98
CA VAL A 232 -0.62 5.40 -13.87
C VAL A 232 0.78 5.99 -13.97
N TRP A 233 0.88 7.27 -14.26
CA TRP A 233 2.15 7.97 -14.40
C TRP A 233 2.43 8.82 -13.15
N GLN A 234 3.41 8.43 -12.35
CA GLN A 234 3.80 9.15 -11.15
C GLN A 234 4.59 10.41 -11.49
N ARG A 235 4.06 11.56 -11.06
CA ARG A 235 4.67 12.89 -11.11
C ARG A 235 5.37 13.25 -12.43
N PRO A 236 4.70 13.08 -13.58
CA PRO A 236 5.28 13.46 -14.85
C PRO A 236 5.45 14.99 -14.92
N VAL A 237 6.63 15.44 -15.34
CA VAL A 237 6.86 16.81 -15.83
C VAL A 237 6.93 16.71 -17.36
N MET A 238 5.76 16.82 -18.01
CA MET A 238 5.63 16.58 -19.45
C MET A 238 6.02 17.82 -20.24
N ARG A 239 6.80 17.62 -21.31
CA ARG A 239 7.11 18.66 -22.29
C ARG A 239 6.32 18.41 -23.57
N ARG A 240 5.72 19.45 -24.13
CA ARG A 240 4.89 19.31 -25.36
C ARG A 240 5.67 18.68 -26.51
N GLN A 241 6.94 19.03 -26.66
CA GLN A 241 7.81 18.56 -27.75
C GLN A 241 8.03 17.03 -27.73
N THR A 242 7.97 16.40 -26.56
CA THR A 242 8.29 14.98 -26.37
C THR A 242 7.07 14.16 -25.99
N GLU A 243 6.25 14.61 -25.05
CA GLU A 243 5.18 13.80 -24.47
C GLU A 243 3.89 13.78 -25.29
N ILE A 244 3.66 14.72 -26.21
CA ILE A 244 2.49 14.67 -27.10
C ILE A 244 2.46 13.37 -27.92
N GLN A 245 3.59 12.97 -28.50
CA GLN A 245 3.65 11.74 -29.29
C GLN A 245 3.51 10.48 -28.43
N SER A 246 4.06 10.50 -27.21
CA SER A 246 3.89 9.42 -26.24
C SER A 246 2.42 9.26 -25.82
N LEU A 247 1.74 10.37 -25.52
CA LEU A 247 0.31 10.38 -25.19
C LEU A 247 -0.55 9.90 -26.35
N LYS A 248 -0.28 10.34 -27.60
CA LYS A 248 -0.94 9.81 -28.80
C LYS A 248 -0.82 8.30 -28.89
N THR A 249 0.39 7.79 -28.73
CA THR A 249 0.67 6.34 -28.81
C THR A 249 -0.12 5.57 -27.75
N LEU A 250 -0.20 6.08 -26.52
CA LEU A 250 -0.97 5.47 -25.43
C LEU A 250 -2.47 5.46 -25.75
N ILE A 251 -3.03 6.61 -26.16
CA ILE A 251 -4.45 6.77 -26.49
C ILE A 251 -4.84 5.89 -27.69
N GLN A 252 -4.05 5.88 -28.76
CA GLN A 252 -4.28 5.05 -29.95
C GLN A 252 -4.19 3.54 -29.61
N ARG A 253 -3.35 3.16 -28.65
CA ARG A 253 -3.31 1.80 -28.10
C ARG A 253 -4.45 1.52 -27.12
N GLY A 254 -5.36 2.46 -26.85
CA GLY A 254 -6.51 2.26 -25.95
C GLY A 254 -6.16 2.26 -24.47
N TYR A 255 -5.09 2.95 -24.06
CA TYR A 255 -4.78 3.16 -22.64
C TYR A 255 -5.60 4.31 -22.05
N LEU A 256 -6.18 4.08 -20.88
CA LEU A 256 -6.62 5.13 -19.97
C LEU A 256 -5.40 5.64 -19.19
N VAL A 257 -5.01 6.89 -19.41
CA VAL A 257 -3.83 7.51 -18.79
C VAL A 257 -4.25 8.34 -17.59
N ILE A 258 -3.67 8.04 -16.42
CA ILE A 258 -3.89 8.73 -15.14
C ILE A 258 -2.56 9.32 -14.67
N THR A 259 -2.55 10.59 -14.30
CA THR A 259 -1.41 11.19 -13.59
C THR A 259 -1.59 11.03 -12.08
N GLU A 260 -0.60 10.47 -11.38
CA GLU A 260 -0.51 10.47 -9.91
C GLU A 260 0.44 11.59 -9.47
N PHE A 261 -0.06 12.63 -8.78
CA PHE A 261 0.74 13.81 -8.43
C PHE A 261 0.39 14.29 -7.02
N ASP A 262 1.39 14.39 -6.13
CA ASP A 262 1.21 14.64 -4.69
C ASP A 262 1.99 15.86 -4.16
N ASP A 263 2.44 16.74 -5.06
CA ASP A 263 3.11 18.00 -4.76
C ASP A 263 2.46 19.17 -5.51
N HIS A 264 2.60 20.38 -4.97
CA HIS A 264 2.18 21.60 -5.68
C HIS A 264 3.08 21.85 -6.91
N PRO A 265 2.52 22.10 -8.11
CA PRO A 265 3.27 22.21 -9.37
C PRO A 265 4.31 23.35 -9.42
N MET A 266 4.18 24.37 -8.58
CA MET A 266 5.10 25.54 -8.53
C MET A 266 6.60 25.17 -8.41
N ARG A 267 6.94 23.96 -7.94
CA ARG A 267 8.33 23.50 -7.90
C ARG A 267 8.90 23.12 -9.28
N TRP A 268 8.06 23.00 -10.29
CA TRP A 268 8.43 22.66 -11.66
C TRP A 268 7.87 23.69 -12.64
N PRO A 269 8.60 24.80 -12.87
CA PRO A 269 8.20 25.82 -13.85
C PRO A 269 7.93 25.24 -15.25
N ASP A 270 8.62 24.14 -15.60
CA ASP A 270 8.37 23.39 -16.84
C ASP A 270 6.92 22.91 -17.00
N ILE A 271 6.19 22.62 -15.92
CA ILE A 271 4.78 22.22 -15.99
C ILE A 271 3.94 23.37 -16.56
N GLU A 272 4.08 24.57 -16.00
CA GLU A 272 3.40 25.77 -16.48
C GLU A 272 3.88 26.17 -17.86
N GLY A 273 5.20 26.15 -18.09
CA GLY A 273 5.81 26.46 -19.39
C GLY A 273 5.35 25.53 -20.53
N ASN A 274 4.88 24.33 -20.20
CA ASN A 274 4.27 23.38 -21.13
C ASN A 274 2.74 23.35 -21.03
N GLY A 275 2.14 24.44 -20.55
CA GLY A 275 0.69 24.65 -20.45
C GLY A 275 -0.02 23.53 -19.71
N TYR A 276 0.58 23.07 -18.61
CA TYR A 276 0.02 22.07 -17.71
C TYR A 276 -0.30 20.72 -18.39
N LEU A 277 0.47 20.34 -19.43
CA LEU A 277 0.26 19.10 -20.18
C LEU A 277 0.18 17.85 -19.30
N SER A 278 0.94 17.82 -18.20
CA SER A 278 0.91 16.76 -17.18
C SER A 278 -0.49 16.50 -16.59
N TYR A 279 -1.40 17.47 -16.67
CA TYR A 279 -2.76 17.39 -16.15
C TYR A 279 -3.80 17.46 -17.27
N THR A 280 -3.61 18.35 -18.26
CA THR A 280 -4.57 18.55 -19.36
C THR A 280 -4.58 17.40 -20.36
N GLY A 281 -3.41 16.79 -20.63
CA GLY A 281 -3.19 15.75 -21.65
C GLY A 281 -3.52 14.32 -21.22
N VAL A 282 -4.05 14.13 -20.00
CA VAL A 282 -4.39 12.81 -19.45
C VAL A 282 -5.90 12.67 -19.21
N HIS A 283 -6.38 11.44 -19.01
CA HIS A 283 -7.80 11.15 -18.82
C HIS A 283 -8.27 11.60 -17.44
N ALA A 284 -7.42 11.42 -16.43
CA ALA A 284 -7.71 11.79 -15.05
C ALA A 284 -6.43 12.09 -14.26
N VAL A 285 -6.60 12.74 -13.11
CA VAL A 285 -5.54 12.98 -12.12
C VAL A 285 -5.95 12.35 -10.79
N GLN A 286 -5.03 11.66 -10.13
CA GLN A 286 -5.17 11.26 -8.74
C GLN A 286 -4.10 11.91 -7.88
N THR A 287 -4.46 12.21 -6.63
CA THR A 287 -3.60 12.94 -5.69
C THR A 287 -3.84 12.53 -4.25
N SER A 288 -3.11 13.11 -3.30
CA SER A 288 -3.08 12.74 -1.89
C SER A 288 -4.00 13.57 -1.00
N THR A 289 -4.39 14.79 -1.39
CA THR A 289 -5.21 15.67 -0.55
C THR A 289 -6.36 16.33 -1.31
N PRO A 290 -7.47 16.68 -0.63
CA PRO A 290 -8.55 17.47 -1.22
C PRO A 290 -8.07 18.80 -1.79
N GLU A 291 -7.14 19.49 -1.11
CA GLU A 291 -6.61 20.79 -1.53
C GLU A 291 -5.84 20.70 -2.86
N LEU A 292 -5.03 19.64 -3.03
CA LEU A 292 -4.40 19.37 -4.32
C LEU A 292 -5.42 18.95 -5.39
N ALA A 293 -6.48 18.23 -5.00
CA ALA A 293 -7.52 17.86 -5.95
C ALA A 293 -8.27 19.09 -6.47
N ASP A 294 -8.61 20.03 -5.59
CA ASP A 294 -9.22 21.31 -5.95
C ASP A 294 -8.32 22.12 -6.88
N LEU A 295 -7.01 22.13 -6.62
CA LEU A 295 -6.02 22.74 -7.50
C LEU A 295 -6.00 22.10 -8.89
N PHE A 296 -5.87 20.77 -8.98
CA PHE A 296 -5.77 20.08 -10.27
C PHE A 296 -7.06 20.14 -11.09
N ARG A 297 -8.22 20.34 -10.46
CA ARG A 297 -9.50 20.51 -11.17
C ARG A 297 -9.55 21.70 -12.12
N GLN A 298 -8.64 22.66 -11.94
CA GLN A 298 -8.47 23.78 -12.87
C GLN A 298 -8.02 23.34 -14.27
N TRP A 299 -7.30 22.22 -14.38
CA TRP A 299 -6.74 21.72 -15.64
C TRP A 299 -7.38 20.41 -16.12
N ASN A 300 -7.96 19.63 -15.21
CA ASN A 300 -8.63 18.38 -15.55
C ASN A 300 -9.87 18.20 -14.68
N PRO A 301 -11.09 18.04 -15.22
CA PRO A 301 -12.28 17.85 -14.39
C PRO A 301 -12.32 16.50 -13.66
N GLU A 302 -11.59 15.49 -14.14
CA GLU A 302 -11.57 14.14 -13.56
C GLU A 302 -10.44 14.00 -12.54
N VAL A 303 -10.70 14.44 -11.30
CA VAL A 303 -9.72 14.38 -10.20
C VAL A 303 -10.24 13.63 -8.99
N ARG A 304 -9.43 12.73 -8.44
CA ARG A 304 -9.73 12.01 -7.20
C ARG A 304 -8.58 12.11 -6.20
N ALA A 305 -8.90 12.58 -4.99
CA ALA A 305 -7.99 12.48 -3.85
C ALA A 305 -8.14 11.09 -3.21
N PHE A 306 -7.02 10.42 -3.00
CA PHE A 306 -6.89 9.25 -2.14
C PHE A 306 -5.91 9.62 -1.03
N ALA A 307 -6.41 9.79 0.19
CA ALA A 307 -5.57 10.17 1.32
C ALA A 307 -4.44 9.16 1.52
N ASN A 308 -3.27 9.65 1.93
CA ASN A 308 -2.18 8.75 2.28
C ASN A 308 -2.62 7.79 3.39
N ALA A 309 -2.13 6.55 3.29
CA ALA A 309 -2.48 5.45 4.17
C ALA A 309 -1.30 4.48 4.21
N ILE A 310 -1.26 3.63 5.23
CA ILE A 310 -0.18 2.64 5.37
C ILE A 310 -0.65 1.26 4.93
N ALA A 311 0.22 0.56 4.20
CA ALA A 311 0.03 -0.84 3.84
C ALA A 311 0.01 -1.80 5.05
N HIS A 312 0.88 -1.57 6.03
CA HIS A 312 1.08 -2.49 7.16
C HIS A 312 1.13 -1.72 8.46
N LEU A 313 0.36 -2.18 9.46
CA LEU A 313 0.35 -1.57 10.77
C LEU A 313 1.24 -2.40 11.72
N PRO A 314 2.34 -1.83 12.25
CA PRO A 314 3.13 -2.51 13.27
C PRO A 314 2.27 -2.93 14.49
N PRO A 315 2.71 -3.93 15.27
CA PRO A 315 2.03 -4.31 16.50
C PRO A 315 1.77 -3.10 17.42
N PRO A 316 0.75 -3.17 18.28
CA PRO A 316 0.44 -2.09 19.22
C PRO A 316 1.69 -1.64 20.00
N PRO A 317 1.85 -0.33 20.25
CA PRO A 317 3.00 0.18 20.98
C PRO A 317 3.03 -0.40 22.40
N VAL A 318 4.13 -1.04 22.75
CA VAL A 318 4.40 -1.54 24.10
C VAL A 318 5.10 -0.44 24.90
N PRO A 319 4.72 -0.22 26.17
CA PRO A 319 5.44 0.71 27.04
C PRO A 319 6.93 0.36 27.09
N ARG A 320 7.78 1.35 26.79
CA ARG A 320 9.24 1.19 26.87
C ARG A 320 9.69 1.52 28.29
N ASP A 321 10.39 0.60 28.93
CA ASP A 321 11.03 0.81 30.24
C ASP A 321 12.43 1.43 30.06
N ARG A 322 12.46 2.65 29.51
CA ARG A 322 13.70 3.43 29.36
C ARG A 322 13.52 4.82 29.96
N ARG A 323 14.55 5.29 30.68
CA ARG A 323 14.57 6.63 31.30
C ARG A 323 14.78 7.76 30.28
N GLU A 324 15.45 7.46 29.16
CA GLU A 324 15.71 8.43 28.09
C GLU A 324 14.56 8.44 27.08
N VAL A 325 14.00 9.62 26.80
CA VAL A 325 12.99 9.86 25.76
C VAL A 325 13.67 10.17 24.43
N VAL A 326 13.24 9.50 23.36
CA VAL A 326 13.79 9.72 22.02
C VAL A 326 12.88 10.65 21.22
N LEU A 327 13.39 11.85 20.92
CA LEU A 327 12.78 12.82 20.01
C LEU A 327 13.34 12.60 18.60
N PHE A 328 12.49 12.20 17.66
CA PHE A 328 12.89 11.93 16.29
C PHE A 328 12.55 13.08 15.34
N PHE A 329 13.51 13.44 14.48
CA PHE A 329 13.32 14.35 13.36
C PHE A 329 13.93 13.76 12.08
N GLY A 330 13.07 13.39 11.14
CA GLY A 330 13.48 12.92 9.81
C GLY A 330 12.81 13.74 8.72
N ALA A 331 13.58 14.41 7.87
CA ALA A 331 13.04 15.35 6.90
C ALA A 331 13.93 15.53 5.67
N LEU A 332 13.31 15.81 4.52
CA LEU A 332 13.94 16.26 3.29
C LEU A 332 13.43 17.67 2.99
N ASN A 333 14.34 18.64 2.79
CA ASN A 333 14.01 20.02 2.41
C ASN A 333 12.98 20.68 3.35
N ARG A 334 13.31 20.79 4.64
CA ARG A 334 12.45 21.38 5.70
C ARG A 334 13.11 22.49 6.51
N GLU A 335 14.24 23.02 6.06
CA GLU A 335 15.00 24.03 6.83
C GLU A 335 14.14 25.23 7.25
N GLU A 336 13.37 25.79 6.31
CA GLU A 336 12.49 26.93 6.57
C GLU A 336 11.37 26.62 7.58
N ASP A 337 11.00 25.35 7.72
CA ASP A 337 9.94 24.90 8.63
C ASP A 337 10.42 24.84 10.08
N TRP A 338 11.65 24.37 10.32
CA TRP A 338 12.17 24.17 11.67
C TRP A 338 13.04 25.33 12.17
N ARG A 339 13.68 26.10 11.28
CA ARG A 339 14.65 27.15 11.66
C ARG A 339 14.08 28.18 12.64
N PRO A 340 12.83 28.68 12.50
CA PRO A 340 12.25 29.61 13.47
C PRO A 340 12.05 29.02 14.88
N LEU A 341 12.00 27.69 15.00
CA LEU A 341 11.72 26.99 16.26
C LEU A 341 12.99 26.66 17.05
N MET A 342 14.17 26.77 16.43
CA MET A 342 15.44 26.33 17.02
C MET A 342 15.79 27.00 18.35
N PRO A 343 15.61 28.32 18.56
CA PRO A 343 15.96 28.94 19.83
C PRO A 343 15.18 28.32 21.01
N ALA A 344 13.87 28.13 20.83
CA ALA A 344 13.01 27.53 21.84
C ALA A 344 13.28 26.03 22.02
N LEU A 345 13.53 25.31 20.91
CA LEU A 345 13.88 23.88 20.96
C LEU A 345 15.17 23.65 21.75
N ASN A 346 16.22 24.42 21.46
CA ASN A 346 17.50 24.31 22.16
C ASN A 346 17.36 24.68 23.65
N THR A 347 16.51 25.65 23.98
CA THR A 347 16.21 26.01 25.37
C THR A 347 15.53 24.86 26.11
N ALA A 348 14.51 24.24 25.50
CA ALA A 348 13.82 23.09 26.06
C ALA A 348 14.74 21.87 26.23
N LEU A 349 15.56 21.56 25.22
CA LEU A 349 16.51 20.44 25.28
C LEU A 349 17.57 20.66 26.36
N MET A 350 18.04 21.88 26.57
CA MET A 350 18.97 22.22 27.65
C MET A 350 18.34 22.01 29.03
N GLN A 351 17.06 22.38 29.21
CA GLN A 351 16.33 22.18 30.46
C GLN A 351 16.10 20.68 30.75
N LEU A 352 15.78 19.89 29.72
CA LEU A 352 15.56 18.45 29.84
C LEU A 352 16.86 17.66 30.03
N GLY A 353 17.97 18.18 29.50
CA GLY A 353 19.30 17.58 29.65
C GLY A 353 19.34 16.12 29.14
N PRO A 354 19.90 15.18 29.91
CA PRO A 354 20.11 13.79 29.45
C PRO A 354 18.82 12.95 29.45
N THR A 355 17.67 13.49 29.88
CA THR A 355 16.41 12.73 29.82
C THR A 355 15.85 12.65 28.41
N VAL A 356 16.40 13.41 27.45
CA VAL A 356 15.99 13.41 26.05
C VAL A 356 17.20 13.27 25.13
N ARG A 357 17.05 12.43 24.10
CA ARG A 357 18.01 12.29 23.01
C ARG A 357 17.32 12.61 21.68
N VAL A 358 17.99 13.38 20.84
CA VAL A 358 17.46 13.78 19.54
C VAL A 358 18.04 12.89 18.43
N ASP A 359 17.17 12.17 17.73
CA ASP A 359 17.54 11.32 16.60
C ASP A 359 17.20 12.03 15.31
N VAL A 360 18.24 12.39 14.55
CA VAL A 360 18.11 13.14 13.30
C VAL A 360 18.44 12.23 12.13
N LEU A 361 17.49 12.09 11.21
CA LEU A 361 17.69 11.38 9.95
C LEU A 361 17.77 12.39 8.80
N HIS A 362 18.85 12.29 8.03
CA HIS A 362 19.20 13.06 6.84
C HIS A 362 19.55 14.55 7.06
N ASP A 363 18.75 15.33 7.78
CA ASP A 363 18.92 16.78 7.89
C ASP A 363 20.12 17.17 8.76
N ARG A 364 21.30 17.25 8.13
CA ARG A 364 22.56 17.56 8.81
C ARG A 364 22.57 18.98 9.39
N VAL A 365 21.92 19.93 8.72
CA VAL A 365 21.87 21.33 9.15
C VAL A 365 21.05 21.44 10.44
N PHE A 366 19.91 20.74 10.53
CA PHE A 366 19.16 20.62 11.78
C PHE A 366 20.02 20.00 12.88
N PHE A 367 20.69 18.88 12.60
CA PHE A 367 21.54 18.19 13.57
C PHE A 367 22.66 19.09 14.14
N ASP A 368 23.36 19.81 13.28
CA ASP A 368 24.46 20.69 13.68
C ASP A 368 23.95 21.93 14.44
N SER A 369 22.71 22.36 14.18
CA SER A 369 22.05 23.50 14.87
C SER A 369 21.55 23.16 16.29
N LEU A 370 21.50 21.87 16.66
CA LEU A 370 21.15 21.44 18.01
C LEU A 370 22.32 21.68 18.97
N THR A 371 22.08 22.41 20.08
CA THR A 371 23.13 22.70 21.08
C THR A 371 23.39 21.53 22.03
N THR A 372 22.45 20.59 22.17
CA THR A 372 22.63 19.39 23.00
C THR A 372 23.69 18.45 22.42
N THR A 373 24.45 17.80 23.32
CA THR A 373 25.34 16.68 22.98
C THR A 373 24.61 15.34 22.92
N HIS A 374 23.38 15.25 23.46
CA HIS A 374 22.54 14.05 23.44
C HIS A 374 21.79 13.95 22.11
N LYS A 375 22.53 13.69 21.03
CA LYS A 375 21.97 13.60 19.68
C LYS A 375 22.65 12.53 18.85
N ARG A 376 21.90 11.92 17.93
CA ARG A 376 22.40 10.93 16.97
C ARG A 376 22.04 11.36 15.55
N PHE A 377 23.00 11.24 14.64
CA PHE A 377 22.79 11.49 13.22
C PHE A 377 22.80 10.17 12.44
N THR A 378 21.82 10.01 11.55
CA THR A 378 21.79 8.97 10.53
C THR A 378 21.70 9.66 9.15
N PRO A 379 22.56 9.32 8.16
CA PRO A 379 22.45 9.87 6.81
C PRO A 379 21.15 9.42 6.11
N LEU A 380 20.94 9.85 4.86
CA LEU A 380 19.81 9.34 4.07
C LEU A 380 19.87 7.81 4.03
N ALA A 381 18.77 7.16 4.37
CA ALA A 381 18.72 5.72 4.52
C ALA A 381 17.47 5.13 3.85
N PRO A 382 17.48 3.81 3.54
CA PRO A 382 16.31 3.12 3.01
C PRO A 382 15.09 3.19 3.93
N ALA A 383 13.90 2.99 3.35
CA ALA A 383 12.62 3.06 4.05
C ALA A 383 12.55 2.21 5.33
N ALA A 384 13.17 1.03 5.34
CA ALA A 384 13.20 0.16 6.51
C ALA A 384 13.94 0.79 7.71
N VAL A 385 15.04 1.50 7.47
CA VAL A 385 15.81 2.20 8.52
C VAL A 385 15.01 3.39 9.05
N TYR A 386 14.34 4.14 8.16
CA TYR A 386 13.44 5.22 8.58
C TYR A 386 12.30 4.71 9.47
N ARG A 387 11.64 3.61 9.09
CA ARG A 387 10.60 2.97 9.92
C ARG A 387 11.14 2.47 11.25
N GLN A 388 12.35 1.94 11.29
CA GLN A 388 12.99 1.55 12.54
C GLN A 388 13.22 2.75 13.47
N HIS A 389 13.67 3.89 12.94
CA HIS A 389 13.79 5.11 13.73
C HIS A 389 12.45 5.58 14.31
N LEU A 390 11.36 5.51 13.54
CA LEU A 390 10.02 5.79 14.06
C LEU A 390 9.61 4.77 15.14
N ALA A 391 9.88 3.49 14.92
CA ALA A 391 9.61 2.41 15.88
C ALA A 391 10.46 2.51 17.16
N ASP A 392 11.57 3.25 17.12
CA ASP A 392 12.43 3.51 18.28
C ASP A 392 12.16 4.88 18.92
N ALA A 393 11.35 5.74 18.30
CA ALA A 393 11.04 7.08 18.78
C ALA A 393 9.89 7.08 19.79
N ASP A 394 9.96 7.96 20.79
CA ASP A 394 8.81 8.25 21.68
C ASP A 394 8.00 9.44 21.17
N ILE A 395 8.68 10.42 20.57
CA ILE A 395 8.09 11.64 20.03
C ILE A 395 8.62 11.84 18.62
N ALA A 396 7.74 12.10 17.66
CA ALA A 396 8.10 12.53 16.30
C ALA A 396 7.86 14.04 16.17
N PHE A 397 8.91 14.80 15.86
CA PHE A 397 8.82 16.25 15.68
C PHE A 397 8.43 16.59 14.24
N LEU A 398 7.24 17.18 14.06
CA LEU A 398 6.62 17.43 12.76
C LEU A 398 6.31 18.93 12.54
N PRO A 399 7.33 19.80 12.46
CA PRO A 399 7.14 21.20 12.16
C PRO A 399 6.84 21.43 10.68
N LEU A 400 5.85 22.29 10.39
CA LEU A 400 5.59 22.89 9.09
C LEU A 400 5.30 24.38 9.27
N ALA A 401 5.97 25.22 8.50
CA ALA A 401 5.61 26.64 8.43
C ALA A 401 4.28 26.81 7.68
N ASP A 402 3.54 27.87 7.98
CA ASP A 402 2.29 28.14 7.28
C ASP A 402 2.53 28.83 5.94
N THR A 403 2.78 28.04 4.89
CA THR A 403 3.03 28.51 3.52
C THR A 403 2.05 27.86 2.55
N LEU A 404 1.81 28.47 1.39
CA LEU A 404 0.97 27.88 0.33
C LEU A 404 1.43 26.46 -0.04
N PHE A 405 2.75 26.26 -0.17
CA PHE A 405 3.32 24.95 -0.46
C PHE A 405 3.02 23.92 0.66
N ASN A 406 3.13 24.34 1.92
CA ASN A 406 2.94 23.45 3.07
C ASN A 406 1.48 23.10 3.33
N ARG A 407 0.54 24.02 3.10
CA ARG A 407 -0.91 23.77 3.18
C ARG A 407 -1.38 22.67 2.22
N MET A 408 -0.60 22.43 1.16
CA MET A 408 -0.89 21.41 0.14
C MET A 408 -0.20 20.06 0.42
N LYS A 409 0.60 19.96 1.50
CA LYS A 409 1.19 18.69 1.93
C LYS A 409 0.11 17.79 2.55
N SER A 410 0.41 16.51 2.63
CA SER A 410 -0.41 15.55 3.37
C SER A 410 0.09 15.33 4.81
N ASP A 411 -0.69 14.59 5.58
CA ASP A 411 -0.43 14.16 6.95
C ASP A 411 0.41 12.87 7.06
N LEU A 412 1.05 12.41 5.98
CA LEU A 412 1.73 11.09 5.96
C LEU A 412 2.68 10.87 7.14
N LYS A 413 3.50 11.86 7.50
CA LYS A 413 4.42 11.72 8.64
C LYS A 413 3.72 11.47 9.98
N PHE A 414 2.51 12.01 10.16
CA PHE A 414 1.69 11.72 11.34
C PHE A 414 1.20 10.27 11.30
N ILE A 415 0.68 9.80 10.15
CA ILE A 415 0.23 8.42 9.98
C ILE A 415 1.38 7.44 10.27
N GLU A 416 2.57 7.69 9.72
CA GLU A 416 3.76 6.87 9.93
C GLU A 416 4.22 6.88 11.40
N ALA A 417 4.26 8.04 12.06
CA ALA A 417 4.62 8.16 13.46
C ALA A 417 3.63 7.42 14.37
N ALA A 418 2.33 7.67 14.19
CA ALA A 418 1.26 7.04 14.97
C ALA A 418 1.23 5.52 14.78
N ALA A 419 1.44 5.03 13.55
CA ALA A 419 1.54 3.60 13.25
C ALA A 419 2.69 2.91 13.99
N HIS A 420 3.80 3.62 14.23
CA HIS A 420 4.98 3.09 14.93
C HIS A 420 5.02 3.46 16.42
N GLY A 421 3.95 4.06 16.95
CA GLY A 421 3.82 4.36 18.38
C GLY A 421 4.54 5.63 18.85
N ALA A 422 5.02 6.47 17.94
CA ALA A 422 5.61 7.76 18.28
C ALA A 422 4.51 8.84 18.40
N VAL A 423 4.55 9.62 19.48
CA VAL A 423 3.64 10.76 19.65
C VAL A 423 4.05 11.88 18.70
N ALA A 424 3.16 12.29 17.80
CA ALA A 424 3.40 13.43 16.95
C ALA A 424 3.34 14.73 17.77
N LEU A 425 4.43 15.49 17.80
CA LEU A 425 4.48 16.89 18.24
C LEU A 425 4.53 17.76 16.97
N ALA A 426 3.43 18.41 16.63
CA ALA A 426 3.20 18.91 15.28
C ALA A 426 2.62 20.33 15.23
N SER A 427 2.98 21.11 14.20
CA SER A 427 2.29 22.37 13.89
C SER A 427 0.87 22.12 13.34
N PRO A 428 -0.11 23.02 13.44
CA PRO A 428 -1.48 22.74 13.01
C PRO A 428 -1.66 22.63 11.48
N VAL A 429 -0.74 23.14 10.66
CA VAL A 429 -0.90 23.42 9.21
C VAL A 429 -1.69 22.35 8.45
N VAL A 430 -1.20 21.10 8.42
CA VAL A 430 -1.90 19.95 7.79
C VAL A 430 -2.37 18.93 8.81
N TYR A 431 -1.87 19.02 10.05
CA TYR A 431 -2.08 18.01 11.07
C TYR A 431 -3.35 18.27 11.89
N ALA A 432 -3.84 19.51 12.00
CA ALA A 432 -5.05 19.82 12.77
C ALA A 432 -6.32 19.15 12.24
N ALA A 433 -6.36 18.80 10.95
CA ALA A 433 -7.47 18.05 10.35
C ALA A 433 -7.44 16.54 10.65
N SER A 434 -6.29 16.01 11.08
CA SER A 434 -6.06 14.57 11.24
C SER A 434 -5.77 14.15 12.67
N LEU A 435 -5.24 15.05 13.49
CA LEU A 435 -4.78 14.82 14.85
C LEU A 435 -5.73 15.55 15.83
N GLN A 436 -6.17 14.86 16.88
CA GLN A 436 -6.92 15.44 17.99
C GLN A 436 -5.94 15.79 19.13
N ASP A 437 -5.78 17.09 19.40
CA ASP A 437 -4.80 17.60 20.35
C ASP A 437 -4.97 16.98 21.75
N GLY A 438 -3.86 16.51 22.32
CA GLY A 438 -3.81 15.82 23.62
C GLY A 438 -4.37 14.39 23.63
N VAL A 439 -4.96 13.90 22.52
CA VAL A 439 -5.59 12.57 22.44
C VAL A 439 -4.85 11.67 21.46
N THR A 440 -4.66 12.08 20.20
CA THR A 440 -3.95 11.28 19.17
C THR A 440 -2.62 11.89 18.73
N GLY A 441 -2.29 13.06 19.28
CA GLY A 441 -0.99 13.71 19.16
C GLY A 441 -1.03 15.04 19.92
N VAL A 442 -0.01 15.88 19.75
CA VAL A 442 0.05 17.19 20.39
C VAL A 442 0.35 18.27 19.36
N LEU A 443 -0.48 19.30 19.35
CA LEU A 443 -0.31 20.46 18.47
C LEU A 443 0.40 21.60 19.19
N PHE A 444 1.18 22.38 18.45
CA PHE A 444 1.76 23.64 18.90
C PHE A 444 1.59 24.73 17.84
N ARG A 445 1.30 25.96 18.27
CA ARG A 445 1.03 27.10 17.37
C ARG A 445 2.25 27.98 17.13
N ASP A 446 3.17 28.00 18.09
CA ASP A 446 4.40 28.78 18.03
C ASP A 446 5.56 28.08 18.75
N ALA A 447 6.72 28.73 18.74
CA ALA A 447 7.95 28.19 19.33
C ALA A 447 7.87 28.03 20.86
N GLY A 448 7.15 28.91 21.55
CA GLY A 448 6.97 28.85 23.00
C GLY A 448 6.11 27.66 23.39
N GLU A 449 4.94 27.52 22.76
CA GLU A 449 4.06 26.37 22.98
C GLU A 449 4.77 25.06 22.61
N MET A 450 5.54 25.03 21.51
CA MET A 450 6.33 23.87 21.12
C MET A 450 7.26 23.39 22.25
N ALA A 451 7.99 24.32 22.86
CA ALA A 451 8.91 24.02 23.96
C ALA A 451 8.15 23.50 25.20
N GLU A 452 7.07 24.16 25.61
CA GLU A 452 6.25 23.76 26.75
C GLU A 452 5.65 22.35 26.55
N ARG A 453 5.10 22.09 25.37
CA ARG A 453 4.52 20.79 25.00
C ARG A 453 5.57 19.69 24.97
N LEU A 454 6.77 19.97 24.44
CA LEU A 454 7.88 19.02 24.46
C LEU A 454 8.29 18.65 25.89
N ILE A 455 8.45 19.65 26.77
CA ILE A 455 8.82 19.43 28.17
C ILE A 455 7.75 18.58 28.88
N SER A 456 6.48 18.93 28.71
CA SER A 456 5.35 18.18 29.26
C SER A 456 5.34 16.73 28.77
N LEU A 457 5.52 16.52 27.46
CA LEU A 457 5.58 15.19 26.88
C LEU A 457 6.75 14.39 27.46
N VAL A 458 7.95 14.95 27.59
CA VAL A 458 9.12 14.23 28.14
C VAL A 458 8.92 13.86 29.62
N ALA A 459 8.31 14.74 30.41
CA ALA A 459 8.07 14.50 31.84
C ALA A 459 6.98 13.43 32.11
N ASN A 460 5.98 13.29 31.24
CA ASN A 460 4.79 12.46 31.51
C ASN A 460 4.70 11.21 30.62
N GLN A 461 5.27 10.10 31.07
CA GLN A 461 5.23 8.82 30.34
C GLN A 461 3.80 8.27 30.16
N ALA A 462 2.94 8.40 31.18
CA ALA A 462 1.58 7.88 31.12
C ALA A 462 0.77 8.60 30.03
N GLN A 463 0.91 9.93 29.94
CA GLN A 463 0.31 10.74 28.88
C GLN A 463 0.84 10.33 27.51
N ARG A 464 2.17 10.20 27.33
CA ARG A 464 2.74 9.76 26.05
C ARG A 464 2.17 8.41 25.61
N GLN A 465 2.10 7.45 26.51
CA GLN A 465 1.58 6.11 26.22
C GLN A 465 0.10 6.14 25.85
N ALA A 466 -0.71 6.93 26.56
CA ALA A 466 -2.13 7.09 26.26
C ALA A 466 -2.33 7.66 24.84
N ILE A 467 -1.58 8.72 24.50
CA ILE A 467 -1.65 9.37 23.18
C ILE A 467 -1.20 8.41 22.08
N ALA A 468 -0.04 7.77 22.22
CA ALA A 468 0.48 6.82 21.24
C ALA A 468 -0.49 5.67 20.98
N THR A 469 -1.09 5.12 22.05
CA THR A 469 -2.07 4.03 21.94
C THR A 469 -3.34 4.47 21.23
N ALA A 470 -3.86 5.66 21.54
CA ALA A 470 -5.05 6.21 20.88
C ALA A 470 -4.78 6.52 19.41
N ALA A 471 -3.64 7.13 19.08
CA ALA A 471 -3.21 7.40 17.71
C ALA A 471 -3.08 6.10 16.89
N TRP A 472 -2.40 5.09 17.44
CA TRP A 472 -2.27 3.78 16.79
C TRP A 472 -3.63 3.14 16.49
N ARG A 473 -4.58 3.19 17.45
CA ARG A 473 -5.95 2.69 17.25
C ARG A 473 -6.69 3.45 16.15
N MET A 474 -6.55 4.77 16.12
CA MET A 474 -7.14 5.60 15.06
C MET A 474 -6.60 5.21 13.68
N ILE A 475 -5.28 5.01 13.54
CA ILE A 475 -4.67 4.58 12.27
C ILE A 475 -5.19 3.20 11.86
N ARG A 476 -5.25 2.25 12.80
CA ARG A 476 -5.83 0.92 12.56
C ARG A 476 -7.25 0.98 12.01
N GLN A 477 -8.06 1.90 12.51
CA GLN A 477 -9.48 2.00 12.16
C GLN A 477 -9.74 2.75 10.86
N SER A 478 -8.86 3.68 10.46
CA SER A 478 -9.21 4.67 9.44
C SER A 478 -8.13 4.98 8.39
N ARG A 479 -6.88 4.52 8.57
CA ARG A 479 -5.73 4.92 7.72
C ARG A 479 -4.92 3.74 7.18
N LEU A 480 -5.55 2.57 7.04
CA LEU A 480 -4.96 1.44 6.33
C LEU A 480 -5.27 1.54 4.83
N ALA A 481 -4.26 1.30 3.99
CA ALA A 481 -4.39 1.44 2.54
C ALA A 481 -5.44 0.47 1.97
N CYS A 482 -5.64 -0.69 2.61
CA CYS A 482 -6.67 -1.65 2.24
C CYS A 482 -8.09 -1.04 2.28
N LEU A 483 -8.37 -0.12 3.20
CA LEU A 483 -9.70 0.51 3.34
C LEU A 483 -10.09 1.37 2.13
N GLN A 484 -9.11 1.77 1.31
CA GLN A 484 -9.34 2.63 0.14
C GLN A 484 -9.28 1.85 -1.19
N THR A 485 -8.90 0.58 -1.17
CA THR A 485 -8.68 -0.22 -2.40
C THR A 485 -9.94 -0.33 -3.24
N ALA A 486 -11.09 -0.55 -2.61
CA ALA A 486 -12.37 -0.68 -3.32
C ALA A 486 -12.78 0.62 -4.02
N ASP A 487 -12.70 1.74 -3.31
CA ASP A 487 -12.99 3.07 -3.87
C ASP A 487 -12.08 3.39 -5.06
N ARG A 488 -10.79 3.03 -4.96
CA ARG A 488 -9.84 3.23 -6.05
C ARG A 488 -10.17 2.38 -7.27
N ILE A 489 -10.51 1.11 -7.06
CA ILE A 489 -10.96 0.20 -8.13
C ILE A 489 -12.26 0.71 -8.76
N ALA A 490 -13.24 1.11 -7.96
CA ALA A 490 -14.51 1.63 -8.45
C ALA A 490 -14.30 2.90 -9.29
N TRP A 491 -13.38 3.77 -8.87
CA TRP A 491 -13.00 4.95 -9.64
C TRP A 491 -12.34 4.57 -10.97
N TYR A 492 -11.38 3.64 -10.97
CA TYR A 492 -10.75 3.14 -12.21
C TYR A 492 -11.76 2.52 -13.17
N GLU A 493 -12.69 1.69 -12.68
CA GLU A 493 -13.77 1.11 -13.50
C GLU A 493 -14.69 2.20 -14.09
N SER A 494 -15.02 3.23 -13.30
CA SER A 494 -15.81 4.39 -13.76
C SER A 494 -15.10 5.19 -14.85
N LEU A 495 -13.78 5.30 -14.79
CA LEU A 495 -12.99 5.93 -15.84
C LEU A 495 -12.94 5.06 -17.10
N LEU A 496 -12.73 3.74 -16.95
CA LEU A 496 -12.73 2.79 -18.07
C LEU A 496 -14.06 2.77 -18.82
N SER A 497 -15.19 2.77 -18.11
CA SER A 497 -16.52 2.78 -18.74
C SER A 497 -16.81 4.05 -19.53
N ARG A 498 -16.10 5.15 -19.24
CA ARG A 498 -16.23 6.45 -19.91
C ARG A 498 -15.01 6.79 -20.79
N GLN A 499 -14.12 5.84 -21.05
CA GLN A 499 -12.83 6.12 -21.69
C GLN A 499 -12.95 6.88 -23.01
N ALA A 500 -13.92 6.54 -23.87
CA ALA A 500 -14.15 7.22 -25.14
C ALA A 500 -14.51 8.70 -24.93
N GLN A 501 -15.47 8.98 -24.05
CA GLN A 501 -15.86 10.35 -23.68
C GLN A 501 -14.67 11.14 -23.12
N LEU A 502 -13.88 10.51 -22.24
CA LEU A 502 -12.70 11.15 -21.64
C LEU A 502 -11.60 11.42 -22.68
N THR A 503 -11.46 10.55 -23.68
CA THR A 503 -10.53 10.74 -24.79
C THR A 503 -10.93 11.97 -25.62
N ASP A 504 -12.22 12.15 -25.91
CA ASP A 504 -12.70 13.34 -26.61
C ASP A 504 -12.52 14.61 -25.77
N ALA A 505 -12.72 14.53 -24.46
CA ALA A 505 -12.45 15.64 -23.55
C ALA A 505 -10.97 16.04 -23.54
N ILE A 506 -10.03 15.09 -23.65
CA ILE A 506 -8.59 15.39 -23.83
C ILE A 506 -8.37 16.17 -25.12
N ARG A 507 -8.96 15.74 -26.24
CA ARG A 507 -8.81 16.43 -27.55
C ARG A 507 -9.33 17.86 -27.52
N GLY A 508 -10.37 18.12 -26.72
CA GLY A 508 -10.86 19.49 -26.47
C GLY A 508 -9.89 20.35 -25.65
N ARG A 509 -9.20 19.77 -24.67
CA ARG A 509 -8.20 20.48 -23.83
C ARG A 509 -6.84 20.64 -24.52
N VAL A 510 -6.45 19.67 -25.35
CA VAL A 510 -5.15 19.57 -26.02
C VAL A 510 -5.40 19.15 -27.48
N PRO A 511 -5.70 20.10 -28.38
CA PRO A 511 -6.00 19.81 -29.79
C PRO A 511 -4.89 19.05 -30.52
N GLU A 512 -3.64 19.20 -30.08
CA GLU A 512 -2.50 18.47 -30.65
C GLU A 512 -2.64 16.95 -30.52
N LEU A 513 -3.47 16.46 -29.58
CA LEU A 513 -3.78 15.03 -29.39
C LEU A 513 -4.94 14.53 -30.28
N ALA A 514 -5.58 15.41 -31.07
CA ALA A 514 -6.43 14.99 -32.18
C ALA A 514 -5.53 14.50 -33.34
N GLY A 515 -5.74 13.25 -33.79
CA GLY A 515 -4.87 12.58 -34.76
C GLY A 515 -4.97 11.08 -34.66
#